data_AF-A0A4Z0PZZ3-F1
#
_entry.id   AF-A0A4Z0PZZ3-F1
#
_cell.length_a   1.000
_cell.length_b   1.000
_cell.length_c   1.000
_cell.angle_alpha   90.00
_cell.angle_beta   90.00
_cell.angle_gamma   90.00
#
_symmetry.space_group_name_H-M   'P 1'
#
loop_
_entity.id
_entity.type
_entity.pdbx_description
1 polymer ?
#
loop_
_entity_poly.entity_id
_entity_poly.type
_entity_poly.pdbx_seq_one_letter_code
_entity_poly.pdbx_strand_id
1 'polypeptide(L)'
;MPERCPVCGVAYEPEPGFYWGAMFVSYAFSVAWFAIGGVVAYYLFNNPSVWVYVLLVTGLVLVTAPATLRYSRAIMLYLFGGIKYDPNLRRLSGETDPPKRANAPAPL
;
A
#
# COMPACT_ATOMS: atom_id res chain seq x y z
N MET A 1 -7.97 12.08 1.96
CA MET A 1 -8.86 11.05 1.36
C MET A 1 -10.23 11.29 1.94
N PRO A 2 -11.31 11.28 1.14
CA PRO A 2 -12.66 11.20 1.70
C PRO A 2 -12.76 9.95 2.59
N GLU A 3 -13.58 9.95 3.64
CA GLU A 3 -13.66 8.80 4.57
C GLU A 3 -14.32 7.57 3.93
N ARG A 4 -15.21 7.81 2.97
CA ARG A 4 -15.92 6.79 2.20
C ARG A 4 -15.78 7.04 0.72
N CYS A 5 -15.78 5.96 -0.05
CA CYS A 5 -15.81 6.03 -1.51
C CYS A 5 -17.13 6.69 -1.97
N PRO A 6 -17.08 7.73 -2.82
CA PRO A 6 -18.30 8.40 -3.28
C PRO A 6 -19.14 7.54 -4.24
N VAL A 7 -18.58 6.47 -4.82
CA VAL A 7 -19.27 5.60 -5.79
C VAL A 7 -19.97 4.42 -5.11
N CYS A 8 -19.32 3.79 -4.12
CA CYS A 8 -19.85 2.58 -3.47
C CYS A 8 -20.08 2.72 -1.96
N GLY A 9 -19.75 3.86 -1.35
CA GLY A 9 -19.96 4.11 0.08
C GLY A 9 -19.05 3.33 1.03
N VAL A 10 -18.13 2.53 0.50
CA VAL A 10 -17.17 1.72 1.28
C VAL A 10 -16.21 2.65 2.03
N ALA A 11 -15.99 2.38 3.32
CA ALA A 11 -15.02 3.10 4.12
C ALA A 11 -13.60 2.76 3.64
N TYR A 12 -12.74 3.77 3.47
CA TYR A 12 -11.33 3.52 3.12
C TYR A 12 -10.54 2.92 4.27
N GLU A 13 -11.04 3.03 5.49
CA GLU A 13 -10.51 2.40 6.67
C GLU A 13 -11.59 1.43 7.21
N PRO A 14 -11.44 0.11 7.00
CA PRO A 14 -12.43 -0.88 7.43
C PRO A 14 -12.61 -0.90 8.96
N GLU A 15 -11.50 -0.77 9.69
CA GLU A 15 -11.44 -0.80 11.15
C GLU A 15 -10.47 0.29 11.64
N PRO A 16 -10.72 0.94 12.81
CA PRO A 16 -9.82 1.96 13.33
C PRO A 16 -8.42 1.36 13.57
N GLY A 17 -7.42 1.92 12.89
CA GLY A 17 -6.04 1.42 12.98
C GLY A 17 -5.73 0.25 12.03
N PHE A 18 -6.61 -0.10 11.10
CA PHE A 18 -6.34 -1.14 10.10
C PHE A 18 -4.99 -0.96 9.39
N TYR A 19 -4.58 0.30 9.12
CA TYR A 19 -3.33 0.60 8.45
C TYR A 19 -2.05 0.51 9.31
N TRP A 20 -2.15 0.15 10.59
CA TRP A 20 -0.95 -0.16 11.39
C TRP A 20 -0.14 -1.29 10.75
N GLY A 21 -0.82 -2.30 10.17
CA GLY A 21 -0.12 -3.36 9.45
C GLY A 21 0.60 -2.91 8.18
N ALA A 22 0.09 -1.86 7.51
CA ALA A 22 0.76 -1.28 6.34
C ALA A 22 2.12 -0.64 6.69
N MET A 23 2.36 -0.32 7.97
CA MET A 23 3.68 0.11 8.44
C MET A 23 4.72 -1.02 8.29
N PHE A 24 4.37 -2.26 8.68
CA PHE A 24 5.26 -3.41 8.55
C PHE A 24 5.54 -3.75 7.08
N VAL A 25 4.54 -3.63 6.20
CA VAL A 25 4.73 -3.80 4.76
C VAL A 25 5.72 -2.75 4.22
N SER A 26 5.62 -1.51 4.67
CA SER A 26 6.56 -0.44 4.29
C SER A 26 7.98 -0.71 4.78
N TYR A 27 8.13 -1.28 5.97
CA TYR A 27 9.43 -1.71 6.49
C TYR A 27 10.05 -2.81 5.62
N ALA A 28 9.26 -3.80 5.19
CA ALA A 28 9.73 -4.84 4.28
C ALA A 28 10.26 -4.27 2.96
N PHE A 29 9.58 -3.26 2.40
CA PHE A 29 10.08 -2.53 1.22
C PHE A 29 11.40 -1.80 1.48
N SER A 30 11.54 -1.14 2.63
CA SER A 30 12.81 -0.48 2.99
C SER A 30 13.97 -1.46 3.12
N VAL A 31 13.73 -2.64 3.71
CA VAL A 31 14.73 -3.72 3.79
C VAL A 31 15.09 -4.23 2.39
N ALA A 32 14.09 -4.41 1.52
CA ALA A 32 14.32 -4.81 0.13
C ALA A 32 15.18 -3.77 -0.62
N TRP A 33 14.90 -2.47 -0.45
CA TRP A 33 15.71 -1.41 -1.07
C TRP A 33 17.14 -1.36 -0.52
N PHE A 34 17.33 -1.63 0.77
CA PHE A 34 18.67 -1.75 1.35
C PHE A 34 19.46 -2.90 0.72
N ALA A 35 18.85 -4.09 0.61
CA ALA A 35 19.49 -5.25 0.00
C ALA A 35 19.80 -5.02 -1.49
N ILE A 36 18.82 -4.55 -2.26
CA ILE A 36 18.99 -4.26 -3.70
C ILE A 36 20.04 -3.17 -3.90
N GLY A 37 19.94 -2.06 -3.17
CA GLY A 37 20.89 -0.95 -3.27
C GLY A 37 22.31 -1.37 -2.90
N GLY A 38 22.48 -2.21 -1.88
CA GLY A 38 23.77 -2.78 -1.49
C GLY A 38 24.38 -3.66 -2.57
N VAL A 39 23.59 -4.58 -3.13
CA VAL A 39 24.03 -5.46 -4.23
C VAL A 39 24.39 -4.65 -5.47
N VAL A 40 23.57 -3.67 -5.84
CA VAL A 40 23.83 -2.77 -6.99
C VAL A 40 25.11 -1.96 -6.76
N ALA A 41 25.29 -1.38 -5.58
CA ALA A 41 26.49 -0.64 -5.24
C ALA A 41 27.74 -1.52 -5.31
N TYR A 42 27.69 -2.76 -4.80
CA TYR A 42 28.82 -3.67 -4.81
C TYR A 42 29.23 -4.07 -6.24
N TYR A 43 28.29 -4.57 -7.04
CA TYR A 43 28.60 -5.13 -8.36
C TYR A 43 28.74 -4.07 -9.46
N LEU A 44 27.96 -2.99 -9.42
CA LEU A 44 27.94 -2.00 -10.51
C LEU A 44 28.95 -0.86 -10.29
N PHE A 45 29.21 -0.50 -9.04
CA PHE A 45 30.17 0.57 -8.69
C PHE A 45 31.51 0.03 -8.16
N ASN A 46 31.75 -1.27 -8.33
CA ASN A 46 33.00 -1.95 -7.97
C ASN A 46 33.41 -1.74 -6.51
N ASN A 47 32.48 -2.00 -5.59
CA ASN A 47 32.62 -1.83 -4.15
C ASN A 47 33.14 -0.43 -3.73
N PRO A 48 32.32 0.63 -3.88
CA PRO A 48 32.71 2.00 -3.56
C PRO A 48 32.88 2.24 -2.06
N SER A 49 33.17 3.47 -1.64
CA SER A 49 33.23 3.81 -0.21
C SER A 49 31.84 3.72 0.45
N VAL A 50 31.80 3.47 1.76
CA VAL A 50 30.57 3.27 2.55
C VAL A 50 29.58 4.43 2.38
N TRP A 51 30.06 5.67 2.25
CA TRP A 51 29.20 6.84 2.05
C TRP A 51 28.39 6.78 0.76
N VAL A 52 28.91 6.14 -0.29
CA VAL A 52 28.18 5.94 -1.55
C VAL A 52 27.00 4.98 -1.34
N TYR A 53 27.18 3.91 -0.56
CA TYR A 53 26.09 3.00 -0.20
C TYR A 53 24.99 3.73 0.57
N VAL A 54 25.36 4.53 1.56
CA VAL A 54 24.40 5.30 2.37
C VAL A 54 23.60 6.25 1.48
N LEU A 55 24.26 7.07 0.67
CA LEU A 55 23.58 8.03 -0.20
C LEU A 55 22.70 7.34 -1.25
N LEU A 56 23.17 6.24 -1.84
CA LEU A 56 22.42 5.49 -2.85
C LEU A 56 21.15 4.88 -2.24
N VAL A 57 21.26 4.20 -1.11
CA VAL A 57 20.10 3.57 -0.45
C VAL A 57 19.13 4.63 0.07
N THR A 58 19.63 5.69 0.72
CA THR A 58 18.78 6.80 1.17
C THR A 58 18.07 7.47 -0.01
N GLY A 59 18.77 7.72 -1.11
CA GLY A 59 18.18 8.28 -2.33
C GLY A 59 17.08 7.37 -2.90
N LEU A 60 17.33 6.06 -3.01
CA LEU A 60 16.36 5.07 -3.46
C LEU A 60 15.09 5.06 -2.59
N VAL A 61 15.26 5.02 -1.26
CA VAL A 61 14.12 5.00 -0.32
C VAL A 61 13.32 6.30 -0.41
N LEU A 62 13.98 7.46 -0.50
CA LEU A 62 13.28 8.75 -0.57
C LEU A 62 12.53 8.93 -1.89
N VAL A 63 13.14 8.57 -3.01
CA VAL A 63 12.50 8.63 -4.33
C VAL A 63 11.32 7.67 -4.40
N THR A 64 11.44 6.48 -3.80
CA THR A 64 10.38 5.47 -3.83
C THR A 64 9.39 5.60 -2.67
N ALA A 65 9.63 6.47 -1.68
CA ALA A 65 8.77 6.67 -0.51
C ALA A 65 7.28 6.86 -0.83
N PRO A 66 6.87 7.76 -1.74
CA PRO A 66 5.44 7.93 -2.03
C PRO A 66 4.81 6.68 -2.64
N ALA A 67 5.58 5.91 -3.43
CA ALA A 67 5.11 4.66 -4.00
C ALA A 67 4.98 3.58 -2.93
N THR A 68 6.01 3.39 -2.10
CA THR A 68 6.01 2.43 -0.99
C THR A 68 4.83 2.66 -0.05
N LEU A 69 4.58 3.90 0.38
CA LEU A 69 3.46 4.20 1.26
C LEU A 69 2.08 3.93 0.63
N ARG A 70 1.94 4.12 -0.68
CA ARG A 70 0.71 3.80 -1.41
C ARG A 70 0.52 2.29 -1.56
N TYR A 71 1.56 1.58 -1.99
CA TYR A 71 1.50 0.14 -2.20
C TYR A 71 1.31 -0.62 -0.90
N SER A 72 1.97 -0.21 0.18
CA SER A 72 1.77 -0.85 1.49
C SER A 72 0.31 -0.79 1.95
N ARG A 73 -0.37 0.35 1.76
CA ARG A 73 -1.79 0.50 2.09
C ARG A 73 -2.68 -0.33 1.16
N ALA A 74 -2.37 -0.36 -0.14
CA ALA A 74 -3.11 -1.16 -1.10
C ALA A 74 -2.98 -2.67 -0.80
N ILE A 75 -1.75 -3.15 -0.56
CA ILE A 75 -1.47 -4.55 -0.21
C ILE A 75 -2.22 -4.94 1.06
N MET A 76 -2.22 -4.08 2.07
CA MET A 76 -2.97 -4.33 3.31
C MET A 76 -4.47 -4.53 3.05
N LEU A 77 -5.08 -3.66 2.23
CA LEU A 77 -6.49 -3.81 1.82
C LEU A 77 -6.74 -5.10 1.01
N TYR A 78 -5.83 -5.45 0.09
CA TYR A 78 -5.97 -6.67 -0.71
C TYR A 78 -5.85 -7.95 0.11
N LEU A 79 -4.96 -7.98 1.09
CA LEU A 79 -4.71 -9.16 1.91
C LEU A 79 -5.70 -9.29 3.07
N PHE A 80 -6.04 -8.18 3.73
CA PHE A 80 -6.80 -8.18 4.99
C PHE A 80 -8.09 -7.36 4.95
N GLY A 81 -8.38 -6.63 3.87
CA GLY A 81 -9.53 -5.73 3.81
C GLY A 81 -10.88 -6.43 3.67
N GLY A 82 -10.92 -7.72 3.34
CA GLY A 82 -12.16 -8.53 3.27
C GLY A 82 -13.17 -8.13 2.19
N ILE A 83 -12.91 -7.05 1.46
CA ILE A 83 -13.78 -6.51 0.41
C ILE A 83 -13.61 -7.35 -0.86
N LYS A 84 -14.68 -8.01 -1.28
CA LYS A 84 -14.72 -8.73 -2.56
C LYS A 84 -15.10 -7.79 -3.69
N TYR A 85 -14.45 -7.95 -4.84
CA TYR A 85 -14.80 -7.22 -6.04
C TYR A 85 -16.17 -7.68 -6.56
N ASP A 86 -17.10 -6.73 -6.71
CA ASP A 86 -18.41 -6.95 -7.36
C ASP A 86 -18.45 -6.18 -8.69
N PRO A 87 -18.52 -6.88 -9.85
CA PRO A 87 -18.55 -6.23 -11.16
C PRO A 87 -19.83 -5.40 -11.41
N ASN A 88 -20.90 -5.61 -10.65
CA ASN A 88 -22.16 -4.88 -10.81
C ASN A 88 -22.15 -3.49 -10.17
N LEU A 89 -21.24 -3.21 -9.23
CA LEU A 89 -21.09 -1.89 -8.58
C LEU A 89 -20.76 -0.77 -9.59
N ARG A 90 -20.11 -1.09 -10.71
CA ARG A 90 -19.80 -0.11 -11.76
C ARG A 90 -21.05 0.34 -12.53
N ARG A 91 -22.04 -0.56 -12.69
CA ARG A 91 -23.33 -0.28 -13.36
C ARG A 91 -24.32 0.47 -12.47
N LEU A 92 -24.25 0.25 -11.15
CA LEU A 92 -25.14 0.87 -10.16
C LEU A 92 -24.74 2.31 -9.76
N SER A 93 -23.64 2.85 -10.31
CA SER A 93 -23.16 4.20 -10.00
C SER A 93 -24.12 5.34 -10.40
N GLY A 94 -25.18 5.05 -11.16
CA GLY A 94 -26.29 5.97 -11.45
C GLY A 94 -27.56 5.72 -10.62
N GLU A 95 -27.59 4.65 -9.82
CA GLU A 95 -28.74 4.28 -8.99
C GLU A 95 -28.54 4.84 -7.57
N THR A 96 -29.50 5.61 -7.07
CA THR A 96 -29.41 6.33 -5.78
C THR A 96 -29.48 5.42 -4.54
N ASP A 97 -29.67 4.12 -4.71
CA ASP A 97 -29.84 3.18 -3.59
C ASP A 97 -28.65 2.21 -3.51
N PRO A 98 -27.75 2.37 -2.51
CA PRO A 98 -26.58 1.51 -2.39
C PRO A 98 -27.01 0.06 -2.10
N PRO A 99 -26.41 -0.95 -2.75
CA PRO A 99 -26.78 -2.34 -2.54
C PRO A 99 -26.67 -2.73 -1.06
N LYS A 100 -27.72 -3.36 -0.51
CA LYS A 100 -27.74 -3.88 0.86
C LYS A 100 -26.55 -4.82 1.07
N ARG A 101 -25.55 -4.31 1.82
CA ARG A 101 -24.38 -4.95 2.44
C ARG A 101 -24.29 -6.49 2.31
N ALA A 102 -24.01 -7.01 1.11
CA ALA A 102 -23.64 -8.42 0.94
C ALA A 102 -22.14 -8.66 1.21
N ASN A 103 -21.32 -7.59 1.11
CA ASN A 103 -19.85 -7.66 1.19
C ASN A 103 -19.26 -6.72 2.26
N ALA A 104 -20.07 -6.27 3.23
CA ALA A 104 -19.51 -5.58 4.38
C ALA A 104 -18.68 -6.59 5.18
N PRO A 105 -17.42 -6.29 5.55
CA PRO A 105 -16.72 -7.11 6.52
C PRO A 105 -17.60 -7.20 7.76
N ALA A 106 -17.76 -8.42 8.29
CA ALA A 106 -18.57 -8.64 9.48
C ALA A 106 -18.05 -7.72 10.59
N PRO A 107 -18.91 -6.91 11.24
CA PRO A 107 -18.50 -6.27 12.48
C PRO A 107 -18.18 -7.39 13.47
N LEU A 108 -16.97 -7.35 14.06
CA LEU A 108 -16.69 -8.08 15.28
C LEU A 108 -17.56 -7.55 16.42
#